data_AF-A0A2V8MUP4-F1
#
_entry.id   AF-A0A2V8MUP4-F1
#
_cell.length_a   1.000
_cell.length_b   1.000
_cell.length_c   1.000
_cell.angle_alpha   90.00
_cell.angle_beta   90.00
_cell.angle_gamma   90.00
#
_symmetry.space_group_name_H-M   'P 1'
#
loop_
_entity.id
_entity.type
_entity.pdbx_description
1 polymer ?
#
loop_
_entity_poly.entity_id
_entity_poly.type
_entity_poly.pdbx_seq_one_letter_code
_entity_poly.pdbx_strand_id
1 'polypeptide(L)'
;MKGKCKLAPIDDRWFWYSGCTTPLRSSRKDHKDIDQLLTQISRLNASDKNLDDKVGALIENVDHHIEEEEREIFQFAEENCSEQQLDELARQIEEQKRIFDQGLAA
;
A
#
# COMPACT_ATOMS: atom_id res chain seq x y z
N MET A 1 23.03 -6.54 -22.09
CA MET A 1 22.27 -7.62 -22.75
C MET A 1 20.84 -7.57 -22.22
N LYS A 2 19.85 -7.49 -23.11
CA LYS A 2 18.42 -7.39 -22.79
C LYS A 2 17.81 -8.79 -22.52
N GLY A 3 16.81 -8.84 -21.63
CA GLY A 3 15.84 -9.94 -21.48
C GLY A 3 16.32 -11.09 -20.58
N LYS A 4 15.48 -11.68 -19.71
CA LYS A 4 14.10 -12.08 -19.97
C LYS A 4 13.31 -12.14 -18.64
N CYS A 5 12.25 -11.33 -18.51
CA CYS A 5 11.08 -11.72 -17.71
C CYS A 5 10.40 -12.84 -18.47
N LYS A 6 10.36 -14.04 -17.92
CA LYS A 6 9.57 -15.14 -18.50
C LYS A 6 8.14 -14.97 -18.01
N LEU A 7 7.24 -14.57 -18.90
CA LEU A 7 5.80 -14.64 -18.66
C LEU A 7 5.42 -16.12 -18.45
N ALA A 8 4.75 -16.40 -17.34
CA ALA A 8 4.04 -17.65 -17.14
C ALA A 8 2.75 -17.66 -18.00
N PRO A 9 2.30 -18.83 -18.49
CA PRO A 9 1.06 -18.96 -19.23
C PRO A 9 -0.16 -18.71 -18.33
N ILE A 10 -1.12 -17.96 -18.86
CA ILE A 10 -2.37 -17.54 -18.25
C ILE A 10 -3.33 -18.73 -18.28
N ASP A 11 -3.71 -19.27 -17.12
CA ASP A 11 -4.94 -20.05 -16.97
C ASP A 11 -6.05 -19.17 -16.38
N ASP A 12 -7.28 -19.44 -16.84
CA ASP A 12 -8.41 -18.51 -16.80
C ASP A 12 -9.02 -18.33 -15.41
N ARG A 13 -8.32 -17.61 -14.51
CA ARG A 13 -8.91 -17.19 -13.24
C ARG A 13 -8.26 -15.90 -12.71
N TRP A 14 -8.82 -14.78 -13.19
CA TRP A 14 -8.62 -13.38 -12.73
C TRP A 14 -7.37 -12.66 -13.24
N PHE A 15 -7.55 -12.06 -14.42
CA PHE A 15 -6.75 -10.98 -14.99
C PHE A 15 -6.54 -9.84 -14.00
N TRP A 16 -5.29 -9.37 -13.79
CA TRP A 16 -4.85 -7.96 -13.87
C TRP A 16 -3.36 -7.76 -13.54
N TYR A 17 -2.42 -8.52 -14.11
CA TYR A 17 -1.01 -8.09 -14.10
C TYR A 17 -0.33 -8.36 -15.45
N SER A 18 -0.23 -7.29 -16.25
CA SER A 18 0.60 -7.26 -17.45
C SER A 18 1.16 -5.85 -17.63
N GLY A 19 2.36 -5.64 -17.10
CA GLY A 19 3.23 -4.54 -17.54
C GLY A 19 3.98 -3.79 -16.43
N CYS A 20 5.04 -4.40 -15.87
CA CYS A 20 6.29 -3.80 -15.34
C CYS A 20 6.29 -2.42 -14.59
N THR A 21 5.15 -1.88 -14.15
CA THR A 21 5.00 -0.60 -13.41
C THR A 21 3.81 -0.61 -12.43
N THR A 22 3.38 -1.78 -11.97
CA THR A 22 2.01 -1.98 -11.48
C THR A 22 1.82 -1.89 -9.96
N PRO A 23 2.63 -2.52 -9.08
CA PRO A 23 2.29 -2.63 -7.65
C PRO A 23 2.48 -1.31 -6.89
N LEU A 24 3.65 -0.68 -7.01
CA LEU A 24 3.95 0.62 -6.37
C LEU A 24 2.98 1.74 -6.82
N ARG A 25 2.51 1.69 -8.07
CA ARG A 25 1.54 2.68 -8.57
C ARG A 25 0.14 2.42 -8.03
N SER A 26 -0.22 1.15 -7.87
CA SER A 26 -1.47 0.72 -7.22
C SER A 26 -1.48 1.14 -5.75
N SER A 27 -0.46 0.75 -4.99
CA SER A 27 -0.28 1.11 -3.57
C SER A 27 -0.44 2.62 -3.32
N ARG A 28 0.18 3.49 -4.13
CA ARG A 28 -0.01 4.95 -4.00
C ARG A 28 -1.43 5.44 -4.31
N LYS A 29 -2.13 4.77 -5.23
CA LYS A 29 -3.55 5.06 -5.50
C LYS A 29 -4.41 4.59 -4.34
N ASP A 30 -4.15 3.42 -3.81
CA ASP A 30 -4.90 2.84 -2.69
C ASP A 30 -4.74 3.72 -1.43
N HIS A 31 -3.54 4.21 -1.14
CA HIS A 31 -3.32 5.21 -0.08
C HIS A 31 -4.24 6.43 -0.22
N LYS A 32 -4.35 6.97 -1.44
CA LYS A 32 -5.21 8.13 -1.70
C LYS A 32 -6.70 7.78 -1.53
N ASP A 33 -7.10 6.58 -1.94
CA ASP A 33 -8.49 6.14 -1.84
C ASP A 33 -8.86 5.88 -0.36
N ILE A 34 -7.93 5.32 0.44
CA ILE A 34 -8.03 5.16 1.90
C ILE A 34 -8.17 6.52 2.59
N ASP A 35 -7.31 7.49 2.27
CA ASP A 35 -7.39 8.85 2.82
C ASP A 35 -8.74 9.52 2.54
N GLN A 36 -9.28 9.30 1.35
CA GLN A 36 -10.60 9.80 0.96
C GLN A 36 -11.71 9.11 1.76
N LEU A 37 -11.64 7.80 1.97
CA LEU A 37 -12.59 7.06 2.78
C LEU A 37 -12.55 7.53 4.25
N LEU A 38 -11.37 7.67 4.84
CA LEU A 38 -11.19 8.21 6.19
C LEU A 38 -11.77 9.63 6.32
N THR A 39 -11.54 10.49 5.32
CA THR A 39 -12.12 11.84 5.28
C THR A 39 -13.64 11.80 5.19
N GLN A 40 -14.22 10.85 4.46
CA GLN A 40 -15.68 10.70 4.40
C GLN A 40 -16.25 10.20 5.73
N ILE A 41 -15.64 9.17 6.32
CA ILE A 41 -16.05 8.57 7.59
C ILE A 41 -15.98 9.60 8.72
N SER A 42 -14.91 10.41 8.80
CA SER A 42 -14.75 11.44 9.84
C SER A 42 -15.83 12.53 9.81
N ARG A 43 -16.60 12.65 8.72
CA ARG A 43 -17.70 13.61 8.56
C ARG A 43 -19.08 12.99 8.81
N LEU A 44 -19.16 11.67 8.99
CA LEU A 44 -20.42 10.98 9.28
C LEU A 44 -20.77 11.05 10.77
N ASN A 45 -22.08 11.05 11.05
CA ASN A 45 -22.59 10.83 12.40
C ASN A 45 -22.70 9.33 12.69
N ALA A 46 -22.65 8.95 13.97
CA ALA A 46 -22.79 7.56 14.39
C ALA A 46 -24.12 6.90 13.98
N SER A 47 -25.18 7.68 13.74
CA SER A 47 -26.47 7.19 13.26
C SER A 47 -26.62 7.19 11.72
N ASP A 48 -25.58 7.55 10.97
CA ASP A 48 -25.65 7.58 9.51
C ASP A 48 -25.71 6.15 8.96
N LYS A 49 -26.68 5.88 8.08
CA LYS A 49 -26.90 4.56 7.50
C LYS A 49 -25.74 4.08 6.62
N ASN A 50 -24.92 5.01 6.11
CA ASN A 50 -23.77 4.69 5.26
C ASN A 50 -22.49 4.44 6.05
N LEU A 51 -22.51 4.57 7.39
CA LEU A 51 -21.31 4.42 8.21
C LEU A 51 -20.75 3.00 8.10
N ASP A 52 -21.60 1.99 8.31
CA ASP A 52 -21.21 0.59 8.25
C ASP A 52 -20.64 0.22 6.88
N ASP A 53 -21.29 0.65 5.80
CA ASP A 53 -20.84 0.40 4.42
C ASP A 53 -19.47 1.03 4.13
N LYS A 54 -19.24 2.27 4.60
CA LYS A 54 -17.94 2.96 4.38
C LYS A 54 -16.83 2.36 5.22
N VAL A 55 -17.11 1.95 6.45
CA VAL A 55 -16.13 1.27 7.30
C VAL A 55 -15.79 -0.10 6.70
N GLY A 56 -16.78 -0.85 6.20
CA GLY A 56 -16.55 -2.08 5.47
C GLY A 56 -15.62 -1.88 4.26
N ALA A 57 -15.92 -0.90 3.41
CA ALA A 57 -15.08 -0.57 2.26
C ALA A 57 -13.65 -0.13 2.65
N LEU A 58 -13.48 0.59 3.77
CA LEU A 58 -12.17 0.95 4.29
C LEU A 58 -11.38 -0.30 4.70
N ILE A 59 -12.01 -1.23 5.43
CA ILE A 59 -11.36 -2.48 5.87
C ILE A 59 -10.91 -3.28 4.65
N GLU A 60 -11.79 -3.50 3.68
CA GLU A 60 -11.46 -4.25 2.46
C GLU A 60 -10.30 -3.62 1.69
N ASN A 61 -10.27 -2.29 1.58
CA ASN A 61 -9.20 -1.60 0.87
C ASN A 61 -7.85 -1.69 1.59
N VAL A 62 -7.85 -1.56 2.93
CA VAL A 62 -6.64 -1.69 3.75
C VAL A 62 -6.11 -3.13 3.73
N ASP A 63 -6.99 -4.13 3.88
CA ASP A 63 -6.58 -5.54 3.87
C ASP A 63 -5.97 -5.92 2.52
N HIS A 64 -6.60 -5.50 1.41
CA HIS A 64 -6.05 -5.73 0.08
C HIS A 64 -4.70 -5.05 -0.11
N HIS A 65 -4.58 -3.79 0.32
CA HIS A 65 -3.36 -3.02 0.22
C HIS A 65 -2.18 -3.67 0.98
N ILE A 66 -2.43 -4.14 2.21
CA ILE A 66 -1.41 -4.85 3.01
C ILE A 66 -0.98 -6.14 2.31
N GLU A 67 -1.93 -6.94 1.79
CA GLU A 67 -1.60 -8.17 1.09
C GLU A 67 -0.71 -7.94 -0.15
N GLU A 68 -0.96 -6.88 -0.92
CA GLU A 68 -0.12 -6.51 -2.07
C GLU A 68 1.26 -6.03 -1.63
N GLU A 69 1.36 -5.22 -0.58
CA GLU A 69 2.63 -4.73 -0.07
C GLU A 69 3.52 -5.87 0.45
N GLU A 70 2.96 -6.78 1.26
CA GLU A 70 3.70 -7.91 1.83
C GLU A 70 4.17 -8.90 0.76
N ARG A 71 3.30 -9.26 -0.19
CA ARG A 71 3.59 -10.32 -1.16
C ARG A 71 4.39 -9.85 -2.36
N GLU A 72 4.28 -8.58 -2.74
CA GLU A 72 4.93 -8.08 -3.95
C GLU A 72 6.01 -7.04 -3.65
N ILE A 73 5.67 -5.99 -2.89
CA ILE A 73 6.55 -4.83 -2.75
C ILE A 73 7.69 -5.12 -1.78
N PHE A 74 7.41 -5.69 -0.61
CA PHE A 74 8.43 -6.02 0.39
C PHE A 74 9.31 -7.16 -0.09
N GLN A 75 8.72 -8.20 -0.68
CA GLN A 75 9.49 -9.26 -1.33
C GLN A 75 10.42 -8.68 -2.41
N PHE A 76 9.94 -7.77 -3.25
CA PHE A 76 10.79 -7.12 -4.25
C PHE A 76 11.93 -6.32 -3.60
N ALA A 77 11.67 -5.60 -2.50
CA ALA A 77 12.69 -4.85 -1.78
C ALA A 77 13.75 -5.77 -1.17
N GLU A 78 13.37 -6.88 -0.55
CA GLU A 78 14.30 -7.89 0.00
C GLU A 78 15.20 -8.50 -1.08
N GLU A 79 14.64 -8.78 -2.27
CA GLU A 79 15.38 -9.39 -3.38
C GLU A 79 16.34 -8.41 -4.10
N ASN A 80 16.05 -7.10 -4.07
CA ASN A 80 16.72 -6.12 -4.93
C ASN A 80 17.49 -5.02 -4.17
N CYS A 81 17.32 -4.89 -2.86
CA CYS A 81 18.06 -3.94 -2.03
C CYS A 81 19.15 -4.64 -1.22
N SER A 82 20.30 -3.98 -1.05
CA SER A 82 21.32 -4.46 -0.12
C SER A 82 20.91 -4.17 1.33
N GLU A 83 21.44 -4.94 2.27
CA GLU A 83 21.26 -4.72 3.70
C GLU A 83 21.59 -3.27 4.11
N GLN A 84 22.68 -2.71 3.58
CA GLN A 84 23.05 -1.30 3.82
C GLN A 84 22.01 -0.30 3.32
N GLN A 85 21.35 -0.58 2.18
CA GLN A 85 20.29 0.29 1.66
C GLN A 85 19.03 0.20 2.53
N LEU A 86 18.68 -1.00 3.01
CA LEU A 86 17.54 -1.22 3.90
C LEU A 86 17.78 -0.58 5.27
N ASP A 87 18.99 -0.68 5.83
CA ASP A 87 19.36 -0.04 7.09
C ASP A 87 19.32 1.48 7.02
N GLU A 88 19.80 2.06 5.91
CA GLU A 88 19.68 3.50 5.66
C GLU A 88 18.21 3.93 5.57
N LEU A 89 17.39 3.17 4.84
CA LEU A 89 15.96 3.44 4.74
C LEU A 89 15.26 3.35 6.10
N ALA A 90 15.58 2.34 6.91
CA ALA A 90 15.05 2.18 8.27
C ALA A 90 15.36 3.40 9.15
N ARG A 91 16.61 3.87 9.15
CA ARG A 91 17.02 5.09 9.87
C ARG A 91 16.26 6.34 9.41
N GLN A 92 16.02 6.48 8.11
CA GLN A 92 15.25 7.61 7.58
C GLN A 92 13.79 7.56 8.05
N ILE A 93 13.16 6.38 8.02
CA ILE A 93 11.78 6.19 8.47
C ILE A 93 11.64 6.48 9.97
N GLU A 94 12.55 5.97 10.79
CA GLU A 94 12.56 6.23 12.24
C GLU A 94 12.66 7.73 12.55
N GLU A 95 13.54 8.44 11.84
CA GLU A 95 13.70 9.88 12.02
C GLU A 95 12.45 10.66 11.58
N GLN A 96 11.83 10.30 10.45
CA GLN A 96 10.59 10.93 10.02
C GLN A 96 9.44 10.67 11.01
N LYS A 97 9.33 9.45 11.52
CA LYS A 97 8.34 9.11 12.56
C LYS A 97 8.56 9.94 13.82
N ARG A 98 9.81 10.07 14.28
CA ARG A 98 10.17 10.89 15.44
C ARG A 98 9.75 12.36 15.25
N ILE A 99 9.99 12.92 14.07
CA ILE A 99 9.58 14.30 13.72
C ILE A 99 8.06 14.42 13.72
N PHE A 100 7.36 13.45 13.13
CA PHE A 100 5.90 13.43 13.06
C PHE A 100 5.27 13.35 14.46
N ASP A 101 5.75 12.47 15.32
CA ASP A 101 5.30 12.32 16.71
C ASP A 101 5.52 13.61 17.52
N GLN A 102 6.64 14.29 17.30
CA GLN A 102 6.92 15.60 17.92
C GLN A 102 5.96 16.69 17.43
N GLY A 103 5.58 16.66 16.15
CA GLY A 103 4.61 17.58 15.56
C GLY A 103 3.18 17.38 16.07
N LEU A 104 2.79 16.14 16.40
CA LEU A 104 1.49 15.84 17.03
C LEU A 104 1.43 16.28 18.50
N ALA A 105 2.58 16.35 19.18
CA ALA A 105 2.68 16.73 20.59
C ALA A 105 2.78 18.25 20.83
N ALA A 106 2.92 19.06 19.77
CA ALA A 106 3.06 20.51 19.81
C ALA A 106 1.73 21.22 19.54
#